data_AF-A0A9P5N4J9-F1
#
_entry.id   AF-A0A9P5N4J9-F1
#
_cell.length_a   1.000
_cell.length_b   1.000
_cell.length_c   1.000
_cell.angle_alpha   90.00
_cell.angle_beta   90.00
_cell.angle_gamma   90.00
#
_symmetry.space_group_name_H-M   'P 1'
#
loop_
_entity.id
_entity.type
_entity.pdbx_description
1 polymer ?
#
loop_
_entity_poly.entity_id
_entity_poly.type
_entity_poly.pdbx_seq_one_letter_code
_entity_poly.pdbx_strand_id
1 'polypeptide(L)'
;MAMDPDTTEKNLETARQKKATGDAAFKAGNLPEAFRAYYEVLLFVEGLDRSGGIAAVMNSGPIDSAAAPKERTEADELVEKVYANMSACHIKRENWKRAQETAEKALSRNPKNYKAMFRRGKALGEQGFFERAEKILEELIKESPADAPAATAELKRLRAIDKEREKVHNQKLRGWLSRGGLETSAADVVEEVASPGTKESRSTGTT
;
A
#
# COMPACT_ATOMS: atom_id res chain seq x y z
N MET A 1 13.99 4.68 -30.58
CA MET A 1 13.40 5.75 -31.41
C MET A 1 12.60 6.60 -30.44
N ALA A 2 13.06 7.81 -30.12
CA ALA A 2 12.35 8.69 -29.18
C ALA A 2 10.98 9.05 -29.80
N MET A 3 9.92 9.05 -29.00
CA MET A 3 8.59 9.46 -29.49
C MET A 3 8.62 10.91 -29.97
N ASP A 4 7.90 11.20 -31.06
CA ASP A 4 7.75 12.56 -31.55
C ASP A 4 7.15 13.46 -30.44
N PRO A 5 7.66 14.68 -30.25
CA PRO A 5 7.22 15.58 -29.17
C PRO A 5 5.71 15.87 -29.21
N ASP A 6 5.14 15.95 -30.41
CA ASP A 6 3.69 16.12 -30.65
C ASP A 6 2.86 14.93 -30.12
N THR A 7 3.40 13.70 -30.21
CA THR A 7 2.75 12.50 -29.66
C THR A 7 2.83 12.48 -28.14
N THR A 8 3.93 12.97 -27.57
CA THR A 8 4.13 13.06 -26.11
C THR A 8 3.17 14.05 -25.48
N GLU A 9 3.02 15.23 -26.08
CA GLU A 9 2.11 16.28 -25.61
C GLU A 9 0.64 15.84 -25.68
N LYS A 10 0.23 15.23 -26.79
CA LYS A 10 -1.13 14.67 -26.96
C LYS A 10 -1.46 13.57 -25.94
N ASN A 11 -0.49 12.72 -25.61
CA ASN A 11 -0.66 11.67 -24.60
C ASN A 11 -0.80 12.27 -23.20
N LEU A 12 -0.02 13.31 -22.86
CA LEU A 12 -0.14 14.03 -21.59
C LEU A 12 -1.49 14.76 -21.49
N GLU A 13 -1.97 15.37 -22.57
CA GLU A 13 -3.28 15.99 -22.60
C GLU A 13 -4.39 14.96 -22.35
N THR A 14 -4.33 13.83 -23.06
CA THR A 14 -5.28 12.72 -22.87
C THR A 14 -5.25 12.21 -21.44
N ALA A 15 -4.05 12.04 -20.85
CA ALA A 15 -3.87 11.67 -19.46
C ALA A 15 -4.52 12.69 -18.49
N ARG A 16 -4.39 13.99 -18.73
CA ARG A 16 -5.04 15.03 -17.91
C ARG A 16 -6.58 14.92 -17.99
N GLN A 17 -7.13 14.72 -19.18
CA GLN A 17 -8.58 14.53 -19.37
C GLN A 17 -9.07 13.30 -18.63
N LYS A 18 -8.38 12.16 -18.76
CA LYS A 18 -8.73 10.92 -18.06
C LYS A 18 -8.64 11.06 -16.54
N LYS A 19 -7.64 11.78 -16.03
CA LYS A 19 -7.56 12.13 -14.61
C LYS A 19 -8.79 12.90 -14.16
N ALA A 20 -9.24 13.89 -14.93
CA ALA A 20 -10.44 14.66 -14.60
C ALA A 20 -11.71 13.78 -14.58
N THR A 21 -11.85 12.85 -15.53
CA THR A 21 -12.93 11.85 -15.52
C THR A 21 -12.87 10.99 -14.25
N GLY A 22 -11.69 10.49 -13.88
CA GLY A 22 -11.51 9.69 -12.67
C GLY A 22 -11.86 10.46 -11.40
N ASP A 23 -11.44 11.72 -11.30
CA ASP A 23 -11.75 12.59 -10.16
C ASP A 23 -13.25 12.89 -10.07
N ALA A 24 -13.94 13.06 -11.19
CA ALA A 24 -15.39 13.21 -11.24
C ALA A 24 -16.11 11.92 -10.79
N ALA A 25 -15.71 10.77 -11.31
CA ALA A 25 -16.26 9.47 -10.92
C ALA A 25 -16.04 9.17 -9.43
N PHE A 26 -14.86 9.51 -8.89
CA PHE A 26 -14.56 9.38 -7.46
C PHE A 26 -15.49 10.24 -6.59
N LYS A 27 -15.74 11.49 -7.00
CA LYS A 27 -16.68 12.39 -6.32
C LYS A 27 -18.12 11.85 -6.39
N ALA A 28 -18.50 11.26 -7.52
CA ALA A 28 -19.79 10.60 -7.70
C ALA A 28 -19.92 9.26 -6.94
N GLY A 29 -18.86 8.77 -6.30
CA GLY A 29 -18.84 7.48 -5.61
C GLY A 29 -18.72 6.27 -6.54
N ASN A 30 -18.58 6.48 -7.85
CA ASN A 30 -18.36 5.40 -8.82
C ASN A 30 -16.88 4.97 -8.82
N LEU A 31 -16.52 4.15 -7.83
CA LEU A 31 -15.14 3.67 -7.67
C LEU A 31 -14.65 2.82 -8.86
N PRO A 32 -15.44 1.91 -9.46
CA PRO A 32 -15.01 1.15 -10.64
C PRO A 32 -14.60 2.05 -11.82
N GLU A 33 -15.40 3.07 -12.12
CA GLU A 33 -15.10 4.02 -13.19
C GLU A 33 -13.89 4.91 -12.84
N ALA A 34 -13.79 5.34 -11.57
CA ALA A 34 -12.62 6.07 -11.10
C ALA A 34 -11.33 5.26 -11.31
N PHE A 35 -11.31 3.99 -10.91
CA PHE A 35 -10.16 3.11 -11.12
C PHE A 35 -9.84 2.95 -12.61
N ARG A 36 -10.85 2.71 -13.45
CA ARG A 36 -10.65 2.58 -14.90
C ARG A 36 -9.95 3.82 -15.47
N ALA A 37 -10.48 5.00 -15.18
CA ALA A 37 -9.92 6.25 -15.66
C ALA A 37 -8.48 6.45 -15.15
N TYR A 38 -8.21 6.15 -13.88
CA TYR A 38 -6.86 6.22 -13.32
C TYR A 38 -5.86 5.24 -13.97
N TYR A 39 -6.28 4.00 -14.27
CA TYR A 39 -5.43 3.07 -15.03
C TYR A 39 -5.17 3.53 -16.46
N GLU A 40 -6.15 4.14 -17.11
CA GLU A 40 -5.97 4.75 -18.44
C GLU A 40 -4.91 5.87 -18.37
N VAL A 41 -4.91 6.71 -17.33
CA VAL A 41 -3.84 7.71 -17.13
C VAL A 41 -2.47 7.04 -17.06
N LEU A 42 -2.32 6.01 -16.22
CA LEU A 42 -1.05 5.30 -16.10
C LEU A 42 -0.61 4.68 -17.42
N LEU A 43 -1.54 4.15 -18.23
CA LEU A 43 -1.21 3.62 -19.55
C LEU A 43 -0.67 4.70 -20.50
N PHE A 44 -1.31 5.88 -20.54
CA PHE A 44 -0.85 6.98 -21.39
C PHE A 44 0.46 7.59 -20.92
N VAL A 45 0.72 7.61 -19.60
CA VAL A 45 1.95 8.20 -19.04
C VAL A 45 3.11 7.20 -19.00
N GLU A 46 2.90 5.96 -18.53
CA GLU A 46 3.92 4.90 -18.52
C GLU A 46 4.19 4.36 -19.94
N GLY A 47 3.24 4.50 -20.87
CA GLY A 47 3.46 4.27 -22.30
C GLY A 47 4.51 5.21 -22.90
N LEU A 48 4.69 6.41 -22.34
CA LEU A 48 5.78 7.33 -22.69
C LEU A 48 7.12 6.81 -22.14
N ASP A 49 7.12 6.27 -20.92
CA ASP A 49 8.33 5.74 -20.25
C ASP A 49 8.80 4.42 -20.90
N ARG A 50 7.87 3.60 -21.41
CA ARG A 50 8.18 2.33 -22.10
C ARG A 50 8.82 2.49 -23.48
N SER A 51 8.82 3.71 -24.05
CA SER A 51 9.66 4.04 -25.21
C SER A 51 11.16 3.92 -24.92
N GLY A 52 11.58 3.90 -23.63
CA GLY A 52 12.93 3.56 -23.18
C GLY A 52 13.01 2.37 -22.21
N GLY A 53 11.87 1.82 -21.75
CA GLY A 53 11.79 0.98 -20.55
C GLY A 53 11.91 -0.54 -20.70
N ILE A 54 12.05 -1.11 -21.90
CA ILE A 54 12.26 -2.57 -22.02
C ILE A 54 13.62 -3.00 -21.42
N ALA A 55 14.59 -2.09 -21.36
CA ALA A 55 15.88 -2.31 -20.71
C ALA A 55 15.81 -2.19 -19.17
N ALA A 56 14.89 -1.38 -18.62
CA ALA A 56 14.78 -1.14 -17.17
C ALA A 56 14.11 -2.32 -16.44
N VAL A 57 13.22 -3.07 -17.12
CA VAL A 57 12.54 -4.24 -16.55
C VAL A 57 13.49 -5.44 -16.37
N MET A 58 14.61 -5.48 -17.10
CA MET A 58 15.60 -6.56 -16.95
C MET A 58 16.65 -6.31 -15.87
N ASN A 59 16.65 -5.14 -15.21
CA ASN A 59 17.66 -4.80 -14.22
C ASN A 59 17.05 -4.15 -12.96
N SER A 60 16.17 -4.87 -12.26
CA SER A 60 15.71 -4.47 -10.92
C SER A 60 16.55 -5.16 -9.84
N GLY A 61 17.63 -4.50 -9.42
CA GLY A 61 18.29 -4.76 -8.14
C GLY A 61 17.48 -4.22 -6.95
N PRO A 62 17.96 -4.40 -5.70
CA PRO A 62 17.21 -4.03 -4.49
C PRO A 62 16.82 -2.55 -4.49
N ILE A 63 15.57 -2.28 -4.13
CA ILE A 63 14.99 -0.93 -4.02
C ILE A 63 15.48 -0.30 -2.72
N ASP A 64 16.73 0.15 -2.71
CA ASP A 64 17.26 1.05 -1.69
C ASP A 64 17.79 2.29 -2.39
N SER A 65 17.02 3.39 -2.37
CA SER A 65 17.61 4.72 -2.55
C SER A 65 16.62 5.81 -2.15
N ALA A 66 16.99 6.53 -1.08
CA ALA A 66 16.63 7.93 -0.94
C ALA A 66 17.16 8.69 -2.17
N ALA A 67 16.29 8.88 -3.16
CA ALA A 67 16.69 9.48 -4.43
C ALA A 67 16.91 10.99 -4.26
N ALA A 68 18.07 11.46 -4.71
CA ALA A 68 18.40 12.87 -4.95
C ALA A 68 17.26 13.58 -5.73
N PRO A 69 17.10 14.91 -5.60
CA PRO A 69 16.04 15.64 -6.29
C PRO A 69 16.26 15.57 -7.82
N LYS A 70 15.65 14.58 -8.46
CA LYS A 70 15.41 14.60 -9.90
C LYS A 70 14.36 15.67 -10.16
N GLU A 71 14.57 16.48 -11.20
CA GLU A 71 13.54 17.40 -11.68
C GLU A 71 12.27 16.59 -11.96
N ARG A 72 11.18 16.92 -11.26
CA ARG A 72 9.93 16.20 -11.39
C ARG A 72 9.32 16.58 -12.73
N THR A 73 9.17 15.58 -13.59
CA THR A 73 8.51 15.77 -14.87
C THR A 73 7.01 15.96 -14.64
N GLU A 74 6.33 16.57 -15.60
CA GLU A 74 4.88 16.69 -15.57
C GLU A 74 4.19 15.31 -15.51
N ALA A 75 4.79 14.32 -16.18
CA ALA A 75 4.39 12.92 -16.11
C ALA A 75 4.47 12.36 -14.68
N ASP A 76 5.58 12.61 -13.97
CA ASP A 76 5.74 12.18 -12.58
C ASP A 76 4.70 12.82 -11.66
N GLU A 77 4.38 14.10 -11.88
CA GLU A 77 3.32 14.78 -11.12
C GLU A 77 1.93 14.18 -11.38
N LEU A 78 1.62 13.84 -12.62
CA LEU A 78 0.33 13.21 -12.96
C LEU A 78 0.23 11.82 -12.33
N VAL A 79 1.28 11.02 -12.47
CA VAL A 79 1.37 9.67 -11.89
C VAL A 79 1.24 9.71 -10.37
N GLU A 80 1.92 10.66 -9.73
CA GLU A 80 1.80 10.89 -8.29
C GLU A 80 0.36 11.19 -7.86
N LYS A 81 -0.31 12.14 -8.53
CA LYS A 81 -1.69 12.55 -8.20
C LYS A 81 -2.64 11.38 -8.38
N VAL A 82 -2.45 10.60 -9.44
CA VAL A 82 -3.28 9.43 -9.76
C VAL A 82 -3.11 8.32 -8.73
N TYR A 83 -1.88 7.95 -8.39
CA TYR A 83 -1.64 6.95 -7.35
C TYR A 83 -2.18 7.40 -5.98
N ALA A 84 -2.06 8.70 -5.66
CA ALA A 84 -2.65 9.26 -4.46
C ALA A 84 -4.19 9.13 -4.47
N ASN A 85 -4.86 9.38 -5.60
CA ASN A 85 -6.31 9.24 -5.72
C ASN A 85 -6.77 7.77 -5.72
N MET A 86 -5.99 6.86 -6.32
CA MET A 86 -6.23 5.41 -6.23
C MET A 86 -6.16 4.91 -4.78
N SER A 87 -5.20 5.41 -3.98
CA SER A 87 -5.15 5.06 -2.55
C SER A 87 -6.40 5.51 -1.79
N ALA A 88 -6.98 6.66 -2.14
CA ALA A 88 -8.25 7.13 -1.59
C ALA A 88 -9.42 6.21 -2.00
N CYS A 89 -9.44 5.74 -3.25
CA CYS A 89 -10.43 4.76 -3.73
C CYS A 89 -10.32 3.43 -2.97
N HIS A 90 -9.11 2.95 -2.72
CA HIS A 90 -8.89 1.71 -1.97
C HIS A 90 -9.28 1.85 -0.50
N ILE A 91 -9.04 3.00 0.13
CA ILE A 91 -9.53 3.31 1.49
C ILE A 91 -11.06 3.25 1.54
N LYS A 92 -11.76 3.83 0.55
CA LYS A 92 -13.23 3.76 0.48
C LYS A 92 -13.77 2.33 0.32
N ARG A 93 -12.95 1.41 -0.22
CA ARG A 93 -13.27 -0.03 -0.33
C ARG A 93 -12.74 -0.86 0.84
N GLU A 94 -12.14 -0.22 1.85
CA GLU A 94 -11.46 -0.89 2.96
C GLU A 94 -10.38 -1.89 2.51
N ASN A 95 -9.84 -1.70 1.31
CA ASN A 95 -8.74 -2.51 0.80
C ASN A 95 -7.42 -1.89 1.25
N TRP A 96 -7.11 -2.08 2.53
CA TRP A 96 -5.99 -1.42 3.22
C TRP A 96 -4.64 -1.74 2.59
N LYS A 97 -4.43 -3.01 2.20
CA LYS A 97 -3.18 -3.44 1.53
C LYS A 97 -2.94 -2.67 0.23
N ARG A 98 -3.94 -2.61 -0.65
CA ARG A 98 -3.83 -1.85 -1.92
C ARG A 98 -3.75 -0.34 -1.70
N ALA A 99 -4.40 0.18 -0.66
CA ALA A 99 -4.29 1.59 -0.29
C ALA A 99 -2.86 1.95 0.12
N GLN A 100 -2.21 1.09 0.92
CA GLN A 100 -0.80 1.26 1.28
C GLN A 100 0.10 1.21 0.05
N GLU A 101 -0.03 0.18 -0.79
CA GLU A 101 0.81 0.01 -1.99
C GLU A 101 0.71 1.21 -2.95
N THR A 102 -0.51 1.69 -3.20
CA THR A 102 -0.72 2.84 -4.10
C THR A 102 -0.28 4.16 -3.46
N ALA A 103 -0.42 4.32 -2.15
CA ALA A 103 0.14 5.48 -1.44
C ALA A 103 1.67 5.49 -1.48
N GLU A 104 2.32 4.34 -1.34
CA GLU A 104 3.79 4.21 -1.45
C GLU A 104 4.29 4.57 -2.85
N LYS A 105 3.57 4.16 -3.91
CA LYS A 105 3.88 4.58 -5.29
C LYS A 105 3.71 6.08 -5.52
N ALA A 106 2.76 6.73 -4.85
CA ALA A 106 2.65 8.19 -4.91
C ALA A 106 3.83 8.87 -4.20
N LEU A 107 4.21 8.36 -3.03
CA LEU A 107 5.32 8.89 -2.23
C LEU A 107 6.69 8.66 -2.89
N SER A 108 6.86 7.60 -3.67
CA SER A 108 8.10 7.39 -4.43
C SER A 108 8.31 8.43 -5.53
N ARG A 109 7.23 9.06 -6.01
CA ARG A 109 7.27 10.17 -6.98
C ARG A 109 7.36 11.53 -6.29
N ASN A 110 6.60 11.71 -5.20
CA ASN A 110 6.65 12.90 -4.36
C ASN A 110 6.64 12.51 -2.87
N PRO A 111 7.82 12.49 -2.21
CA PRO A 111 7.90 12.22 -0.79
C PRO A 111 7.12 13.23 0.08
N LYS A 112 6.86 14.44 -0.44
CA LYS A 112 6.09 15.51 0.22
C LYS A 112 4.61 15.51 -0.14
N ASN A 113 4.07 14.40 -0.66
CA ASN A 113 2.61 14.25 -0.80
C ASN A 113 2.00 13.87 0.55
N TYR A 114 1.67 14.89 1.34
CA TYR A 114 1.10 14.73 2.67
C TYR A 114 -0.26 13.99 2.68
N LYS A 115 -1.04 14.10 1.59
CA LYS A 115 -2.28 13.32 1.44
C LYS A 115 -2.01 11.83 1.26
N ALA A 116 -1.00 11.45 0.46
CA ALA A 116 -0.59 10.07 0.31
C ALA A 116 0.06 9.53 1.60
N MET A 117 0.85 10.35 2.29
CA MET A 117 1.43 10.01 3.60
C MET A 117 0.36 9.71 4.64
N PHE A 118 -0.66 10.56 4.77
CA PHE A 118 -1.81 10.33 5.64
C PHE A 118 -2.52 9.01 5.32
N ARG A 119 -2.79 8.77 4.03
CA ARG A 119 -3.49 7.56 3.56
C ARG A 119 -2.68 6.29 3.83
N ARG A 120 -1.35 6.34 3.68
CA ARG A 120 -0.45 5.25 4.03
C ARG A 120 -0.48 4.95 5.54
N GLY A 121 -0.38 6.00 6.37
CA GLY A 121 -0.48 5.86 7.83
C GLY A 121 -1.80 5.22 8.26
N LYS A 122 -2.92 5.74 7.74
CA LYS A 122 -4.25 5.17 7.99
C LYS A 122 -4.35 3.70 7.56
N ALA A 123 -3.89 3.37 6.35
CA ALA A 123 -3.94 2.00 5.83
C ALA A 123 -3.08 1.02 6.64
N LEU A 124 -1.94 1.45 7.17
CA LEU A 124 -1.10 0.63 8.07
C LEU A 124 -1.79 0.39 9.41
N GLY A 125 -2.43 1.41 9.97
CA GLY A 125 -3.17 1.30 11.23
C GLY A 125 -4.33 0.31 11.15
N GLU A 126 -5.10 0.34 10.06
CA GLU A 126 -6.20 -0.60 9.82
C GLU A 126 -5.73 -2.04 9.58
N GLN A 127 -4.48 -2.23 9.12
CA GLN A 127 -3.86 -3.55 9.02
C GLN A 127 -3.30 -4.05 10.37
N GLY A 128 -3.33 -3.22 11.42
CA GLY A 128 -2.78 -3.54 12.74
C GLY A 128 -1.29 -3.24 12.90
N PHE A 129 -0.66 -2.57 11.93
CA PHE A 129 0.74 -2.12 12.04
C PHE A 129 0.79 -0.76 12.76
N PHE A 130 0.35 -0.72 14.02
CA PHE A 130 0.14 0.51 14.77
C PHE A 130 1.42 1.35 14.91
N GLU A 131 2.55 0.77 15.29
CA GLU A 131 3.79 1.51 15.51
C GLU A 131 4.30 2.17 14.23
N ARG A 132 4.10 1.51 13.07
CA ARG A 132 4.45 2.07 11.76
C ARG A 132 3.52 3.19 11.35
N ALA A 133 2.22 3.03 11.63
CA ALA A 133 1.22 4.06 11.37
C ALA A 133 1.46 5.31 12.22
N GLU A 134 1.78 5.14 13.51
CA GLU A 134 2.06 6.25 14.42
C GLU A 134 3.24 7.09 13.94
N LYS A 135 4.37 6.45 13.62
CA LYS A 135 5.57 7.16 13.13
C LYS A 135 5.27 8.02 11.90
N ILE A 136 4.51 7.48 10.95
CA ILE A 136 4.15 8.19 9.72
C ILE A 136 3.22 9.38 10.01
N LEU A 137 2.23 9.21 10.90
CA LEU A 137 1.29 10.27 11.26
C LEU A 137 1.98 11.37 12.09
N GLU A 138 2.92 11.01 12.97
CA GLU A 138 3.72 11.98 13.73
C GLU A 138 4.67 12.79 12.84
N GLU A 139 5.29 12.15 11.85
CA GLU A 139 6.08 12.84 10.82
C GLU A 139 5.20 13.81 10.02
N LEU A 140 4.02 13.35 9.57
CA LEU A 140 3.06 14.18 8.85
C LEU A 140 2.62 15.42 9.65
N ILE A 141 2.38 15.27 10.96
CA ILE A 141 1.99 16.39 11.84
C ILE A 141 3.10 17.44 11.92
N LYS A 142 4.36 17.03 11.93
CA LYS A 142 5.52 17.93 11.98
C LYS A 142 5.72 18.67 10.66
N GLU A 143 5.54 17.97 9.55
CA GLU A 143 5.85 18.47 8.21
C GLU A 143 4.72 19.29 7.57
N SER A 144 3.45 18.99 7.88
CA SER A 144 2.28 19.68 7.32
C SER A 144 1.32 20.16 8.41
N PRO A 145 1.43 21.42 8.85
CA PRO A 145 0.47 22.02 9.78
C PRO A 145 -0.97 22.04 9.25
N ALA A 146 -1.15 22.03 7.92
CA ALA A 146 -2.47 21.99 7.28
C ALA A 146 -3.16 20.63 7.43
N ASP A 147 -2.41 19.53 7.36
CA ASP A 147 -2.93 18.17 7.50
C ASP A 147 -2.86 17.66 8.96
N ALA A 148 -2.14 18.36 9.84
CA ALA A 148 -1.94 18.01 11.24
C ALA A 148 -3.23 17.72 12.03
N PRO A 149 -4.34 18.48 11.90
CA PRO A 149 -5.57 18.17 12.63
C PRO A 149 -6.15 16.79 12.28
N ALA A 150 -6.17 16.43 11.00
CA ALA A 150 -6.68 15.14 10.54
C ALA A 150 -5.75 13.99 10.98
N ALA A 151 -4.43 14.19 10.85
CA ALA A 151 -3.43 13.24 11.30
C ALA A 151 -3.48 12.99 12.81
N THR A 152 -3.67 14.05 13.61
CA THR A 152 -3.79 13.97 15.08
C THR A 152 -5.04 13.20 15.50
N ALA A 153 -6.17 13.45 14.83
CA ALA A 153 -7.42 12.72 15.10
C ALA A 153 -7.27 11.22 14.80
N GLU A 154 -6.63 10.88 13.67
CA GLU A 154 -6.38 9.49 13.29
C GLU A 154 -5.40 8.82 14.25
N LEU A 155 -4.31 9.50 14.64
CA LEU A 155 -3.34 9.00 15.61
C LEU A 155 -3.99 8.68 16.96
N LYS A 156 -4.86 9.58 17.45
CA LYS A 156 -5.63 9.36 18.69
C LYS A 156 -6.54 8.14 18.57
N ARG A 157 -7.20 7.95 17.41
CA ARG A 157 -8.05 6.78 17.15
C ARG A 157 -7.25 5.48 17.19
N LEU A 158 -6.11 5.44 16.49
CA LEU A 158 -5.24 4.26 16.44
C LEU A 158 -4.70 3.88 17.82
N ARG A 159 -4.22 4.85 18.61
CA ARG A 159 -3.78 4.63 20.00
C ARG A 159 -4.86 4.04 20.89
N ALA A 160 -6.11 4.49 20.72
CA ALA A 160 -7.23 3.96 21.47
C ALA A 160 -7.53 2.50 21.10
N ILE A 161 -7.48 2.18 19.81
CA ILE A 161 -7.68 0.80 19.30
C ILE A 161 -6.56 -0.12 19.81
N ASP A 162 -5.30 0.30 19.69
CA ASP A 162 -4.15 -0.50 20.09
C ASP A 162 -4.15 -0.80 21.59
N LYS A 163 -4.38 0.23 22.41
CA LYS A 163 -4.52 0.08 23.86
C LYS A 163 -5.63 -0.90 24.25
N GLU A 164 -6.77 -0.89 23.54
CA GLU A 164 -7.85 -1.82 23.83
C GLU A 164 -7.48 -3.25 23.42
N ARG A 165 -6.79 -3.40 22.28
CA ARG A 165 -6.25 -4.68 21.82
C ARG A 165 -5.28 -5.28 22.84
N GLU A 166 -4.38 -4.45 23.37
CA GLU A 166 -3.40 -4.85 24.38
C GLU A 166 -4.07 -5.27 25.69
N LYS A 167 -5.08 -4.53 26.17
CA LYS A 167 -5.85 -4.94 27.36
C LYS A 167 -6.54 -6.28 27.17
N VAL A 168 -7.21 -6.48 26.03
CA VAL A 168 -7.89 -7.75 25.73
C VAL A 168 -6.88 -8.89 25.66
N HIS A 169 -5.71 -8.64 25.06
CA HIS A 169 -4.61 -9.61 25.02
C HIS A 169 -4.11 -9.96 26.43
N ASN A 170 -3.81 -8.95 27.25
CA ASN A 170 -3.32 -9.13 28.63
C ASN A 170 -4.36 -9.82 29.53
N GLN A 171 -5.65 -9.52 29.37
CA GLN A 171 -6.72 -10.21 30.09
C GLN A 171 -6.80 -11.70 29.70
N LYS A 172 -6.72 -12.02 28.41
CA LYS A 172 -6.70 -13.40 27.91
C LYS A 172 -5.47 -14.15 28.43
N LEU A 173 -4.30 -13.51 28.38
CA LEU A 173 -3.06 -14.06 28.89
C LEU A 173 -3.19 -14.36 30.39
N ARG A 174 -3.61 -13.38 31.21
CA ARG A 174 -3.84 -13.60 32.64
C ARG A 174 -4.82 -14.75 32.91
N GLY A 175 -5.93 -14.81 32.19
CA GLY A 175 -6.91 -15.90 32.32
C GLY A 175 -6.39 -17.26 31.87
N TRP A 176 -5.41 -17.31 30.97
CA TRP A 176 -4.71 -18.53 30.56
C TRP A 176 -3.67 -18.97 31.62
N LEU A 177 -2.86 -18.04 32.15
CA LEU A 177 -1.94 -18.34 33.26
C LEU A 177 -2.69 -18.81 34.52
N SER A 178 -3.80 -18.17 34.89
CA SER A 178 -4.61 -18.58 36.04
C SER A 178 -5.30 -19.94 35.88
N ARG A 179 -5.41 -20.47 34.65
CA ARG A 179 -5.98 -21.79 34.35
C ARG A 179 -4.91 -22.88 34.13
N GLY A 180 -3.67 -22.64 34.57
CA GLY A 180 -2.60 -23.64 34.51
C GLY A 180 -1.82 -23.67 33.19
N GLY A 181 -1.82 -22.59 32.40
CA GLY A 181 -1.19 -22.52 31.07
C GLY A 181 0.32 -22.84 30.99
N LEU A 182 1.00 -23.09 32.10
CA LEU A 182 2.42 -23.47 32.11
C LEU A 182 2.66 -24.98 32.25
N GLU A 183 1.62 -25.82 32.28
CA GLU A 183 1.76 -27.28 32.15
C GLU A 183 1.82 -27.71 30.67
N THR A 184 2.72 -27.13 29.88
CA THR A 184 3.20 -27.80 28.66
C THR A 184 4.48 -28.53 29.05
N SER A 185 4.34 -29.84 29.27
CA SER A 185 5.46 -30.74 29.47
C SER A 185 6.41 -30.65 28.27
N ALA A 186 7.71 -30.68 28.53
CA ALA A 186 8.77 -30.70 27.50
C ALA A 186 8.69 -31.88 26.51
N ALA A 187 7.67 -32.75 26.62
CA ALA A 187 7.42 -33.89 25.75
C ALA A 187 6.70 -33.54 24.43
N ASP A 188 5.95 -32.43 24.34
CA ASP A 188 5.09 -32.16 23.16
C ASP A 188 5.78 -31.34 22.04
N VAL A 189 7.02 -30.91 22.23
CA VAL A 189 7.76 -30.09 21.23
C VAL A 189 8.43 -30.96 20.14
N VAL A 190 8.45 -32.29 20.27
CA VAL A 190 9.22 -33.17 19.37
C VAL A 190 8.45 -33.74 18.17
N GLU A 191 7.12 -33.62 18.11
CA GLU A 191 6.31 -34.33 17.09
C GLU A 191 5.87 -33.48 15.88
N GLU A 192 6.13 -32.17 15.86
CA GLU A 192 5.73 -31.29 14.74
C GLU A 192 6.91 -30.83 13.85
N VAL A 193 7.91 -31.70 13.64
CA VAL A 193 8.97 -31.48 12.62
C VAL A 193 9.14 -32.69 11.68
N ALA A 194 8.33 -33.73 11.80
CA ALA A 194 8.30 -34.81 10.80
C ALA A 194 7.41 -34.39 9.61
N SER A 195 8.08 -33.90 8.56
CA SER A 195 7.50 -33.60 7.24
C SER A 195 6.55 -34.71 6.74
N PRO A 196 5.39 -34.39 6.14
CA PRO A 196 4.59 -35.39 5.44
C PRO A 196 5.36 -35.83 4.19
N GLY A 197 5.78 -37.09 4.22
CA GLY A 197 6.50 -37.77 3.17
C GLY A 197 5.80 -37.70 1.83
N THR A 198 6.60 -37.42 0.80
CA THR A 198 6.21 -37.61 -0.60
C THR A 198 6.49 -39.07 -0.99
N LYS A 199 5.52 -39.68 -1.69
CA LYS A 199 5.58 -40.94 -2.48
C LYS A 199 5.58 -42.23 -1.62
N GLU A 200 4.93 -43.34 -1.98
CA GLU A 200 4.61 -43.91 -3.30
C GLU A 200 3.29 -44.71 -3.23
N SER A 201 2.48 -44.64 -4.29
CA SER A 201 1.41 -45.60 -4.56
C SER A 201 2.01 -46.86 -5.19
N ARG A 202 2.02 -47.97 -4.44
CA ARG A 202 2.35 -49.29 -4.97
C ARG A 202 1.06 -50.10 -5.15
N SER A 203 0.73 -50.36 -6.41
CA SER A 203 -0.34 -51.26 -6.81
C SER A 203 0.08 -52.72 -6.64
N THR A 204 -0.67 -53.46 -5.84
CA THR A 204 -0.77 -54.93 -5.83
C THR A 204 -2.26 -55.18 -5.55
N GLY A 205 -3.09 -55.85 -6.36
CA GLY A 205 -2.90 -56.99 -7.24
C GLY A 205 -3.89 -58.09 -6.79
N THR A 206 -4.74 -58.55 -7.71
CA THR A 206 -5.42 -59.86 -7.73
C THR A 206 -6.73 -60.02 -6.95
N THR A 207 -7.85 -60.23 -7.67
CA THR A 207 -8.38 -61.56 -8.06
C THR A 207 -9.42 -61.39 -9.15
#